data_AF-A0A9W9U3P2-F1
#
_entry.id   AF-A0A9W9U3P2-F1
#
_cell.length_a   1.000
_cell.length_b   1.000
_cell.length_c   1.000
_cell.angle_alpha   90.00
_cell.angle_beta   90.00
_cell.angle_gamma   90.00
#
_symmetry.space_group_name_H-M   'P 1'
#
loop_
_entity.id
_entity.type
_entity.pdbx_description
1 polymer ?
#
loop_
_entity_poly.entity_id
_entity_poly.type
_entity_poly.pdbx_seq_one_letter_code
_entity_poly.pdbx_strand_id
1 'polypeptide(L)'
;MAYSIGINENINSPEGVTLDHQVALRTWWTLYSLESELCLEYGRPLSIRETDAKASYPTEYPVSSFNSLERAPSLIKKQDAEAKSASKKTFIIVMAKFSRVVRKIIDLASNINERTDALQSFVGRMMNHQAELMTWRAELPVHLAPNDTGTVEGLRAWGQVPWMQHQCLDIELRFNHVMLVMHRPFFANVTFSTPFYSSVMARSVCIGAARETILLVHKVLEDPCKQRSCYYHRVLAATLVVIASAFDSSGDERINLGDLCSQSAEIFSRMRFGCPAKGLELVRMLIHLFQLSHAEIQSVEI
;
A
#
# COMPACT_ATOMS: atom_id res chain seq x y z
N MET A 1 -22.83 -0.99 13.38
CA MET A 1 -22.92 0.38 13.95
C MET A 1 -22.91 1.44 12.86
N ALA A 2 -21.82 1.64 12.09
CA ALA A 2 -21.79 2.66 11.00
C ALA A 2 -22.92 2.51 9.96
N TYR A 3 -23.14 1.29 9.46
CA TYR A 3 -24.27 0.99 8.58
C TYR A 3 -25.63 1.27 9.26
N SER A 4 -25.75 0.88 10.52
CA SER A 4 -26.98 1.03 11.32
C SER A 4 -27.38 2.49 11.57
N ILE A 5 -26.41 3.40 11.60
CA ILE A 5 -26.63 4.85 11.75
C ILE A 5 -26.74 5.57 10.40
N GLY A 6 -26.71 4.84 9.28
CA GLY A 6 -26.99 5.37 7.94
C GLY A 6 -25.92 6.28 7.33
N ILE A 7 -24.70 6.35 7.88
CA ILE A 7 -23.64 7.23 7.36
C ILE A 7 -23.07 6.77 6.00
N ASN A 8 -23.51 5.62 5.50
CA ASN A 8 -23.16 5.06 4.19
C ASN A 8 -24.10 5.52 3.06
N GLU A 9 -25.16 6.25 3.39
CA GLU A 9 -26.15 6.74 2.44
C GLU A 9 -25.96 8.24 2.16
N ASN A 10 -26.41 8.70 1.00
CA ASN A 10 -26.44 10.13 0.69
C ASN A 10 -27.60 10.80 1.44
N ILE A 11 -27.28 11.70 2.35
CA ILE A 11 -28.29 12.51 3.04
C ILE A 11 -28.67 13.66 2.10
N ASN A 12 -29.85 13.55 1.49
CA ASN A 12 -30.45 14.65 0.73
C ASN A 12 -31.01 15.68 1.71
N SER A 13 -30.16 16.53 2.28
CA SER A 13 -30.61 17.63 3.13
C SER A 13 -31.02 18.83 2.28
N PRO A 14 -32.25 19.36 2.44
CA PRO A 14 -32.67 20.60 1.76
C PRO A 14 -31.88 21.83 2.23
N GLU A 15 -31.21 21.76 3.39
CA GLU A 15 -30.42 22.84 3.99
C GLU A 15 -28.98 22.92 3.46
N GLY A 16 -28.63 22.10 2.46
CA GLY A 16 -27.29 22.02 1.90
C GLY A 16 -26.32 21.15 2.72
N VAL A 17 -25.04 21.21 2.36
CA VAL A 17 -23.98 20.36 2.93
C VAL A 17 -23.54 20.89 4.30
N THR A 18 -23.90 20.19 5.37
CA THR A 18 -23.49 20.55 6.74
C THR A 18 -22.10 20.02 7.10
N LEU A 19 -21.47 20.61 8.12
CA LEU A 19 -20.21 20.10 8.67
C LEU A 19 -20.36 18.65 9.16
N ASP A 20 -21.45 18.35 9.87
CA ASP A 20 -21.73 17.01 10.40
C ASP A 20 -21.88 15.99 9.29
N HIS A 21 -22.55 16.35 8.19
CA HIS A 21 -22.63 15.50 7.01
C HIS A 21 -21.23 15.21 6.44
N GLN A 22 -20.37 16.22 6.32
CA GLN A 22 -19.00 16.04 5.85
C GLN A 22 -18.13 15.19 6.79
N VAL A 23 -18.36 15.28 8.10
CA VAL A 23 -17.71 14.40 9.09
C VAL A 23 -18.19 12.97 8.91
N ALA A 24 -19.50 12.75 8.78
CA ALA A 24 -20.08 11.42 8.54
C ALA A 24 -19.52 10.76 7.27
N LEU A 25 -19.43 11.51 6.16
CA LEU A 25 -18.83 11.01 4.91
C LEU A 25 -17.37 10.61 5.09
N ARG A 26 -16.56 11.44 5.77
CA ARG A 26 -15.15 11.12 6.05
C ARG A 26 -15.03 9.87 6.91
N THR A 27 -15.83 9.78 7.97
CA THR A 27 -15.87 8.59 8.85
C THR A 27 -16.24 7.34 8.07
N TRP A 28 -17.29 7.40 7.25
CA TRP A 28 -17.70 6.27 6.41
C TRP A 28 -16.57 5.80 5.50
N TRP A 29 -15.96 6.71 4.73
CA TRP A 29 -14.91 6.36 3.79
C TRP A 29 -13.61 5.91 4.47
N THR A 30 -13.29 6.42 5.66
CA THR A 30 -12.20 5.90 6.48
C THR A 30 -12.48 4.46 6.92
N LEU A 31 -13.69 4.16 7.43
CA LEU A 31 -14.07 2.80 7.82
C LEU A 31 -14.08 1.84 6.63
N TYR A 32 -14.64 2.28 5.51
CA TYR A 32 -14.66 1.52 4.26
C TYR A 32 -13.25 1.13 3.80
N SER A 33 -12.31 2.08 3.89
CA SER A 33 -10.93 1.86 3.45
C SER A 33 -10.13 1.00 4.43
N LEU A 34 -10.31 1.25 5.72
CA LEU A 34 -9.67 0.48 6.78
C LEU A 34 -10.11 -0.99 6.71
N GLU A 35 -11.37 -1.27 6.42
CA GLU A 35 -11.84 -2.65 6.32
C GLU A 35 -11.10 -3.41 5.22
N SER A 36 -11.01 -2.88 4.00
CA SER A 36 -10.31 -3.58 2.92
C SER A 36 -8.83 -3.78 3.24
N GLU A 37 -8.18 -2.83 3.91
CA GLU A 37 -6.81 -3.01 4.38
C GLU A 37 -6.69 -4.16 5.37
N LEU A 38 -7.53 -4.20 6.42
CA LEU A 38 -7.52 -5.29 7.39
C LEU A 38 -7.86 -6.64 6.73
N CYS A 39 -8.76 -6.67 5.74
CA CYS A 39 -9.08 -7.89 5.02
C CYS A 39 -7.90 -8.40 4.19
N LEU A 40 -7.18 -7.48 3.55
CA LEU A 40 -5.97 -7.81 2.80
C LEU A 40 -4.83 -8.29 3.72
N GLU A 41 -4.60 -7.62 4.86
CA GLU A 41 -3.51 -7.93 5.78
C GLU A 41 -3.72 -9.25 6.55
N TYR A 42 -4.96 -9.55 6.95
CA TYR A 42 -5.26 -10.69 7.83
C TYR A 42 -6.01 -11.83 7.13
N GLY A 43 -6.31 -11.71 5.83
CA GLY A 43 -7.03 -12.74 5.07
C GLY A 43 -8.47 -12.97 5.52
N ARG A 44 -9.08 -12.00 6.20
CA ARG A 44 -10.48 -12.08 6.64
C ARG A 44 -11.43 -11.71 5.48
N PRO A 45 -12.65 -12.28 5.44
CA PRO A 45 -13.66 -11.87 4.46
C PRO A 45 -14.12 -10.43 4.69
N LEU A 46 -14.50 -9.76 3.60
CA LEU A 46 -15.11 -8.44 3.61
C LEU A 46 -16.49 -8.49 4.29
N SER A 47 -16.77 -7.58 5.23
CA SER A 47 -18.07 -7.47 5.87
C SER A 47 -18.92 -6.31 5.35
N ILE A 48 -18.31 -5.21 4.89
CA ILE A 48 -18.97 -4.17 4.11
C ILE A 48 -18.91 -4.59 2.65
N ARG A 49 -20.04 -4.52 1.96
CA ARG A 49 -20.16 -4.92 0.56
C ARG A 49 -19.89 -3.73 -0.35
N GLU A 50 -19.50 -3.98 -1.59
CA GLU A 50 -19.37 -2.92 -2.60
C GLU A 50 -20.72 -2.18 -2.81
N THR A 51 -21.84 -2.88 -2.64
CA THR A 51 -23.19 -2.29 -2.71
C THR A 51 -23.47 -1.27 -1.61
N ASP A 52 -22.67 -1.25 -0.54
CA ASP A 52 -22.83 -0.31 0.57
C ASP A 52 -22.08 1.01 0.31
N ALA A 53 -21.21 1.06 -0.72
CA ALA A 53 -20.42 2.24 -1.10
C ALA A 53 -21.23 3.27 -1.91
N LYS A 54 -22.39 3.68 -1.38
CA LYS A 54 -23.32 4.61 -2.04
C LYS A 54 -23.10 6.07 -1.69
N ALA A 55 -22.52 6.34 -0.51
CA ALA A 55 -22.20 7.68 -0.06
C ALA A 55 -21.34 8.44 -1.09
N SER A 56 -21.54 9.73 -1.21
CA SER A 56 -20.72 10.61 -2.04
C SER A 56 -19.34 10.79 -1.40
N TYR A 57 -18.33 11.16 -2.19
CA TYR A 57 -17.04 11.53 -1.60
C TYR A 57 -17.16 12.85 -0.82
N PRO A 58 -16.42 13.00 0.29
CA PRO A 58 -16.40 14.26 1.03
C PRO A 58 -15.85 15.38 0.13
N THR A 59 -16.38 16.59 0.31
CA THR A 59 -15.96 17.77 -0.46
C THR A 59 -14.97 18.62 0.32
N GLU A 60 -14.16 19.39 -0.41
CA GLU A 60 -13.11 20.24 0.17
C GLU A 60 -13.59 21.62 0.61
N TYR A 61 -14.86 22.00 0.35
CA TYR A 61 -15.37 23.35 0.61
C TYR A 61 -14.94 23.90 1.98
N PRO A 62 -14.38 25.11 2.02
CA PRO A 62 -14.04 25.73 3.27
C PRO A 62 -15.36 26.09 3.97
N VAL A 63 -15.57 25.51 5.14
CA VAL A 63 -16.76 25.74 6.00
C VAL A 63 -16.82 27.20 6.50
N SER A 64 -15.86 28.05 6.10
CA SER A 64 -15.80 29.49 6.38
C SER A 64 -16.93 30.30 5.73
N SER A 65 -17.82 29.71 4.93
CA SER A 65 -19.05 30.40 4.52
C SER A 65 -20.10 30.52 5.63
N PHE A 66 -19.91 29.85 6.78
CA PHE A 66 -20.86 29.95 7.90
C PHE A 66 -20.43 30.90 9.01
N ASN A 67 -19.14 31.22 9.14
CA ASN A 67 -18.64 32.15 10.15
C ASN A 67 -17.51 33.00 9.56
N SER A 68 -17.71 34.32 9.52
CA SER A 68 -16.73 35.43 9.49
C SER A 68 -16.89 36.40 8.31
N LEU A 69 -17.80 37.37 8.49
CA LEU A 69 -17.41 38.76 8.28
C LEU A 69 -16.24 39.03 9.23
N GLU A 70 -14.99 38.97 8.78
CA GLU A 70 -13.92 39.77 9.38
C GLU A 70 -12.71 39.86 8.44
N ARG A 71 -12.19 41.07 8.37
CA ARG A 71 -11.33 41.64 7.34
C ARG A 71 -9.87 41.59 7.80
N ALA A 72 -8.96 41.08 6.95
CA ALA A 72 -7.60 41.64 6.82
C ALA A 72 -6.87 41.07 5.57
N PRO A 73 -6.24 41.93 4.74
CA PRO A 73 -5.36 41.50 3.67
C PRO A 73 -3.90 41.53 4.14
N SER A 74 -3.20 40.38 4.11
CA SER A 74 -1.74 40.40 4.24
C SER A 74 -1.07 39.30 3.43
N LEU A 75 -0.39 39.74 2.36
CA LEU A 75 0.82 39.21 1.74
C LEU A 75 1.20 37.77 2.13
N ILE A 76 0.57 36.78 1.50
CA ILE A 76 1.00 35.38 1.55
C ILE A 76 1.96 35.14 0.40
N LYS A 77 3.20 34.74 0.70
CA LYS A 77 4.18 34.29 -0.30
C LYS A 77 3.58 33.10 -1.06
N LYS A 78 3.65 33.10 -2.41
CA LYS A 78 3.00 32.09 -3.29
C LYS A 78 3.26 30.63 -2.87
N GLN A 79 4.41 30.31 -2.28
CA GLN A 79 4.74 28.96 -1.79
C GLN A 79 3.88 28.51 -0.58
N ASP A 80 3.48 29.43 0.30
CA ASP A 80 2.60 29.10 1.43
C ASP A 80 1.13 28.90 0.99
N ALA A 81 0.76 29.40 -0.20
CA ALA A 81 -0.59 29.26 -0.74
C ALA A 81 -0.85 27.88 -1.37
N GLU A 82 0.16 27.29 -2.01
CA GLU A 82 0.05 25.95 -2.60
C GLU A 82 0.06 24.86 -1.51
N ALA A 83 0.97 24.94 -0.52
CA ALA A 83 0.94 24.02 0.63
C ALA A 83 -0.35 24.12 1.48
N LYS A 84 -1.01 25.30 1.49
CA LYS A 84 -2.34 25.50 2.07
C LYS A 84 -3.48 24.90 1.24
N SER A 85 -3.25 24.59 -0.04
CA SER A 85 -4.24 23.97 -0.92
C SER A 85 -4.37 22.46 -0.68
N ALA A 86 -3.29 21.77 -0.29
CA ALA A 86 -3.40 20.35 0.02
C ALA A 86 -4.16 20.12 1.32
N SER A 87 -5.17 19.26 1.21
CA SER A 87 -6.06 18.93 2.31
C SER A 87 -5.78 17.51 2.78
N LYS A 88 -5.64 17.34 4.11
CA LYS A 88 -5.60 15.98 4.71
C LYS A 88 -6.84 15.14 4.33
N LYS A 89 -7.94 15.79 3.94
CA LYS A 89 -9.18 15.16 3.50
C LYS A 89 -9.03 14.48 2.14
N THR A 90 -8.16 14.99 1.27
CA THR A 90 -7.91 14.42 -0.07
C THR A 90 -7.41 12.98 0.04
N PHE A 91 -6.57 12.69 1.04
CA PHE A 91 -6.13 11.34 1.34
C PHE A 91 -7.26 10.35 1.60
N ILE A 92 -8.34 10.78 2.28
CA ILE A 92 -9.51 9.91 2.54
C ILE A 92 -10.17 9.51 1.22
N ILE A 93 -10.30 10.46 0.28
CA ILE A 93 -10.88 10.20 -1.05
C ILE A 93 -9.98 9.25 -1.85
N VAL A 94 -8.67 9.49 -1.81
CA VAL A 94 -7.67 8.64 -2.48
C VAL A 94 -7.72 7.21 -1.94
N MET A 95 -7.76 7.04 -0.62
CA MET A 95 -7.88 5.73 0.03
C MET A 95 -9.23 5.06 -0.25
N ALA A 96 -10.31 5.82 -0.33
CA ALA A 96 -11.62 5.28 -0.69
C ALA A 96 -11.62 4.69 -2.10
N LYS A 97 -11.08 5.43 -3.09
CA LYS A 97 -10.93 4.95 -4.47
C LYS A 97 -10.02 3.71 -4.54
N PHE A 98 -8.88 3.75 -3.86
CA PHE A 98 -7.96 2.62 -3.74
C PHE A 98 -8.67 1.36 -3.23
N SER A 99 -9.47 1.52 -2.18
CA SER A 99 -10.15 0.42 -1.50
C SER A 99 -11.16 -0.31 -2.40
N ARG A 100 -11.76 0.38 -3.37
CA ARG A 100 -12.64 -0.25 -4.37
C ARG A 100 -11.86 -1.21 -5.28
N VAL A 101 -10.64 -0.85 -5.67
CA VAL A 101 -9.76 -1.74 -6.45
C VAL A 101 -9.29 -2.92 -5.57
N VAL A 102 -8.86 -2.64 -4.34
CA VAL A 102 -8.38 -3.67 -3.40
C VAL A 102 -9.45 -4.72 -3.09
N ARG A 103 -10.72 -4.35 -2.98
CA ARG A 103 -11.81 -5.31 -2.74
C ARG A 103 -11.95 -6.34 -3.86
N LYS A 104 -11.78 -5.92 -5.12
CA LYS A 104 -11.75 -6.85 -6.28
C LYS A 104 -10.54 -7.80 -6.19
N ILE A 105 -9.42 -7.30 -5.71
CA ILE A 105 -8.19 -8.09 -5.51
C ILE A 105 -8.35 -9.10 -4.38
N ILE A 106 -9.00 -8.73 -3.27
CA ILE A 106 -9.32 -9.66 -2.18
C ILE A 106 -10.20 -10.80 -2.67
N ASP A 107 -11.22 -10.49 -3.48
CA ASP A 107 -12.08 -11.50 -4.11
C ASP A 107 -11.26 -12.41 -5.04
N LEU A 108 -10.41 -11.85 -5.90
CA LEU A 108 -9.52 -12.62 -6.76
C LEU A 108 -8.59 -13.54 -5.94
N ALA A 109 -7.99 -13.02 -4.86
CA ALA A 109 -7.08 -13.78 -4.01
C ALA A 109 -7.80 -14.87 -3.20
N SER A 110 -9.06 -14.67 -2.81
CA SER A 110 -9.82 -15.69 -2.10
C SER A 110 -10.15 -16.90 -2.98
N ASN A 111 -10.21 -16.69 -4.30
CA ASN A 111 -10.57 -17.71 -5.30
C ASN A 111 -9.37 -18.38 -5.98
N ILE A 112 -8.15 -18.23 -5.44
CA ILE A 112 -6.91 -18.81 -6.02
C ILE A 112 -6.98 -20.34 -6.18
N ASN A 113 -7.74 -21.03 -5.33
CA ASN A 113 -7.83 -22.49 -5.32
C ASN A 113 -8.87 -23.07 -6.31
N GLU A 114 -9.60 -22.25 -7.07
CA GLU A 114 -10.59 -22.72 -8.03
C GLU A 114 -9.94 -23.11 -9.38
N ARG A 115 -9.49 -24.38 -9.46
CA ARG A 115 -9.08 -25.15 -10.66
C ARG A 115 -7.95 -24.56 -11.52
N THR A 116 -6.85 -25.31 -11.60
CA THR A 116 -5.65 -25.10 -12.45
C THR A 116 -5.98 -24.82 -13.92
N ASP A 117 -7.13 -25.31 -14.40
CA ASP A 117 -7.63 -25.16 -15.76
C ASP A 117 -8.02 -23.71 -16.12
N ALA A 118 -8.13 -22.81 -15.12
CA ALA A 118 -8.54 -21.42 -15.29
C ALA A 118 -7.38 -20.40 -15.19
N LEU A 119 -6.11 -20.82 -15.25
CA LEU A 119 -4.96 -19.93 -15.07
C LEU A 119 -4.95 -18.71 -16.01
N GLN A 120 -5.31 -18.88 -17.29
CA GLN A 120 -5.41 -17.78 -18.24
C GLN A 120 -6.48 -16.75 -17.81
N SER A 121 -7.63 -17.23 -17.33
CA SER A 121 -8.70 -16.38 -16.81
C SER A 121 -8.27 -15.65 -15.53
N PHE A 122 -7.56 -16.34 -14.63
CA PHE A 122 -6.98 -15.74 -13.42
C PHE A 122 -5.99 -14.62 -13.77
N VAL A 123 -5.01 -14.91 -14.65
CA VAL A 123 -4.02 -13.93 -15.10
C VAL A 123 -4.69 -12.74 -15.78
N GLY A 124 -5.69 -12.98 -16.65
CA GLY A 124 -6.46 -11.90 -17.28
C GLY A 124 -7.17 -10.99 -16.28
N ARG A 125 -7.87 -11.57 -15.28
CA ARG A 125 -8.53 -10.79 -14.21
C ARG A 125 -7.52 -10.01 -13.36
N MET A 126 -6.42 -10.64 -12.99
CA MET A 126 -5.34 -10.00 -12.24
C MET A 126 -4.77 -8.80 -13.01
N MET A 127 -4.44 -8.97 -14.30
CA MET A 127 -3.92 -7.88 -15.14
C MET A 127 -4.91 -6.72 -15.26
N ASN A 128 -6.21 -7.00 -15.35
CA ASN A 128 -7.24 -5.96 -15.34
C ASN A 128 -7.24 -5.18 -14.02
N HIS A 129 -7.17 -5.86 -12.88
CA HIS A 129 -7.11 -5.20 -11.57
C HIS A 129 -5.79 -4.44 -11.36
N GLN A 130 -4.68 -4.96 -11.87
CA GLN A 130 -3.40 -4.24 -11.89
C GLN A 130 -3.51 -2.97 -12.73
N ALA A 131 -4.15 -3.03 -13.91
CA ALA A 131 -4.36 -1.84 -14.73
C ALA A 131 -5.21 -0.78 -14.00
N GLU A 132 -6.31 -1.19 -13.36
CA GLU A 132 -7.11 -0.29 -12.52
C GLU A 132 -6.28 0.35 -11.38
N LEU A 133 -5.40 -0.43 -10.75
CA LEU A 133 -4.52 0.05 -9.69
C LEU A 133 -3.49 1.06 -10.22
N MET A 134 -2.93 0.82 -11.40
CA MET A 134 -2.00 1.74 -12.05
C MET A 134 -2.70 3.03 -12.48
N THR A 135 -3.93 2.96 -13.00
CA THR A 135 -4.76 4.14 -13.28
C THR A 135 -5.01 4.94 -12.01
N TRP A 136 -5.40 4.29 -10.91
CA TRP A 136 -5.56 4.96 -9.62
C TRP A 136 -4.29 5.68 -9.18
N ARG A 137 -3.11 5.04 -9.33
CA ARG A 137 -1.82 5.64 -8.98
C ARG A 137 -1.47 6.84 -9.87
N ALA A 138 -1.82 6.80 -11.15
CA ALA A 138 -1.60 7.90 -12.09
C ALA A 138 -2.54 9.10 -11.83
N GLU A 139 -3.72 8.87 -11.26
CA GLU A 139 -4.70 9.91 -10.89
C GLU A 139 -4.43 10.56 -9.53
N LEU A 140 -3.31 10.25 -8.87
CA LEU A 140 -2.98 10.82 -7.57
C LEU A 140 -2.83 12.36 -7.67
N PRO A 141 -3.39 13.12 -6.73
CA PRO A 141 -3.14 14.55 -6.63
C PRO A 141 -1.64 14.84 -6.52
N VAL A 142 -1.17 15.96 -7.08
CA VAL A 142 0.27 16.31 -7.16
C VAL A 142 1.04 16.20 -5.84
N HIS A 143 0.41 16.52 -4.71
CA HIS A 143 1.04 16.46 -3.38
C HIS A 143 1.10 15.06 -2.77
N LEU A 144 0.40 14.08 -3.37
CA LEU A 144 0.39 12.66 -3.00
C LEU A 144 1.02 11.77 -4.08
N ALA A 145 1.31 12.31 -5.26
CA ALA A 145 1.92 11.58 -6.35
C ALA A 145 3.36 11.17 -6.00
N PRO A 146 3.85 10.03 -6.51
CA PRO A 146 5.26 9.65 -6.38
C PRO A 146 6.16 10.74 -6.97
N ASN A 147 7.36 10.92 -6.41
CA ASN A 147 8.30 12.02 -6.74
C ASN A 147 8.88 12.01 -8.18
N ASP A 148 8.23 11.36 -9.14
CA ASP A 148 8.74 11.11 -10.50
C ASP A 148 8.36 12.20 -11.52
N THR A 149 7.70 13.28 -11.08
CA THR A 149 7.32 14.37 -11.99
C THR A 149 8.36 15.49 -11.94
N GLY A 150 8.92 15.84 -13.11
CA GLY A 150 10.10 16.69 -13.31
C GLY A 150 10.03 18.16 -12.87
N THR A 151 9.30 18.50 -11.80
CA THR A 151 9.28 19.84 -11.18
C THR A 151 9.87 19.76 -9.78
N VAL A 152 11.21 19.71 -9.75
CA VAL A 152 12.06 19.46 -8.58
C VAL A 152 11.83 20.45 -7.43
N GLU A 153 11.35 21.67 -7.69
CA GLU A 153 11.22 22.72 -6.68
C GLU A 153 9.91 22.65 -5.88
N GLY A 154 8.79 22.29 -6.51
CA GLY A 154 7.50 22.15 -5.84
C GLY A 154 7.44 20.91 -4.95
N LEU A 155 7.78 19.74 -5.50
CA LEU A 155 7.82 18.45 -4.79
C LEU A 155 8.71 18.46 -3.53
N ARG A 156 9.83 19.19 -3.57
CA ARG A 156 10.71 19.39 -2.40
C ARG A 156 10.04 20.14 -1.26
N ALA A 157 9.10 21.05 -1.53
CA ALA A 157 8.36 21.78 -0.49
C ALA A 157 7.33 20.87 0.22
N TRP A 158 6.57 20.07 -0.53
CA TRP A 158 5.61 19.10 0.03
C TRP A 158 6.32 18.01 0.84
N GLY A 159 7.47 17.56 0.33
CA GLY A 159 8.33 16.59 0.97
C GLY A 159 8.94 17.03 2.30
N GLN A 160 8.74 18.27 2.77
CA GLN A 160 9.17 18.71 4.10
C GLN A 160 8.06 18.68 5.15
N VAL A 161 6.79 18.49 4.74
CA VAL A 161 5.64 18.51 5.64
C VAL A 161 5.42 17.10 6.22
N PRO A 162 5.55 16.89 7.55
CA PRO A 162 5.57 15.53 8.12
C PRO A 162 4.31 14.70 7.84
N TRP A 163 3.12 15.33 7.86
CA TRP A 163 1.88 14.60 7.59
C TRP A 163 1.72 14.20 6.12
N MET A 164 2.26 14.98 5.18
CA MET A 164 2.23 14.66 3.75
C MET A 164 3.20 13.54 3.44
N GLN A 165 4.45 13.63 3.95
CA GLN A 165 5.42 12.54 3.89
C GLN A 165 4.81 11.23 4.35
N HIS A 166 4.06 11.28 5.46
CA HIS A 166 3.39 10.11 6.00
C HIS A 166 2.32 9.53 5.06
N GLN A 167 1.51 10.39 4.44
CA GLN A 167 0.47 9.96 3.50
C GLN A 167 1.05 9.39 2.22
N CYS A 168 2.08 10.01 1.63
CA CYS A 168 2.77 9.49 0.46
C CYS A 168 3.41 8.13 0.77
N LEU A 169 4.12 8.03 1.90
CA LEU A 169 4.70 6.76 2.34
C LEU A 169 3.65 5.67 2.52
N ASP A 170 2.50 5.99 3.14
CA ASP A 170 1.45 5.00 3.34
C ASP A 170 0.80 4.56 2.01
N ILE A 171 0.61 5.47 1.06
CA ILE A 171 0.18 5.17 -0.32
C ILE A 171 1.15 4.18 -0.98
N GLU A 172 2.45 4.45 -0.93
CA GLU A 172 3.47 3.60 -1.55
C GLU A 172 3.51 2.21 -0.92
N LEU A 173 3.54 2.14 0.41
CA LEU A 173 3.58 0.87 1.12
C LEU A 173 2.30 0.04 0.89
N ARG A 174 1.13 0.69 0.79
CA ARG A 174 -0.13 0.01 0.46
C ARG A 174 -0.14 -0.49 -0.98
N PHE A 175 0.30 0.32 -1.93
CA PHE A 175 0.42 -0.09 -3.33
C PHE A 175 1.33 -1.32 -3.44
N ASN A 176 2.52 -1.28 -2.84
CA ASN A 176 3.46 -2.39 -2.86
C ASN A 176 2.89 -3.64 -2.19
N HIS A 177 2.18 -3.51 -1.07
CA HIS A 177 1.52 -4.65 -0.44
C HIS A 177 0.47 -5.29 -1.37
N VAL A 178 -0.36 -4.49 -2.04
CA VAL A 178 -1.34 -5.02 -2.99
C VAL A 178 -0.66 -5.74 -4.16
N MET A 179 0.45 -5.20 -4.69
CA MET A 179 1.24 -5.86 -5.73
C MET A 179 1.75 -7.22 -5.26
N LEU A 180 2.30 -7.30 -4.03
CA LEU A 180 2.76 -8.55 -3.43
C LEU A 180 1.63 -9.57 -3.31
N VAL A 181 0.45 -9.16 -2.81
CA VAL A 181 -0.69 -10.07 -2.63
C VAL A 181 -1.22 -10.60 -3.96
N MET A 182 -1.37 -9.74 -4.97
CA MET A 182 -1.86 -10.14 -6.31
C MET A 182 -0.96 -11.21 -6.96
N HIS A 183 0.36 -11.10 -6.78
CA HIS A 183 1.34 -11.90 -7.51
C HIS A 183 1.92 -13.06 -6.69
N ARG A 184 1.68 -13.09 -5.37
CA ARG A 184 2.05 -14.20 -4.49
C ARG A 184 1.66 -15.60 -5.01
N PRO A 185 0.51 -15.83 -5.67
CA PRO A 185 0.11 -17.18 -6.09
C PRO A 185 1.13 -17.85 -7.01
N PHE A 186 1.92 -17.05 -7.74
CA PHE A 186 2.90 -17.53 -8.69
C PHE A 186 4.24 -17.95 -8.06
N PHE A 187 4.39 -17.77 -6.74
CA PHE A 187 5.56 -18.24 -5.99
C PHE A 187 5.45 -19.71 -5.56
N ALA A 188 4.25 -20.30 -5.56
CA ALA A 188 4.01 -21.65 -5.02
C ALA A 188 4.25 -22.79 -6.04
N ASN A 189 5.11 -22.61 -7.06
CA ASN A 189 5.49 -23.59 -8.09
C ASN A 189 4.63 -23.66 -9.37
N VAL A 190 4.13 -22.53 -9.88
CA VAL A 190 3.50 -22.51 -11.21
C VAL A 190 4.42 -21.82 -12.21
N THR A 191 5.23 -22.58 -12.94
CA THR A 191 5.81 -22.08 -14.19
C THR A 191 4.68 -21.94 -15.19
N PHE A 192 4.38 -20.70 -15.57
CA PHE A 192 3.39 -20.41 -16.60
C PHE A 192 3.86 -19.31 -17.53
N SER A 193 3.28 -19.33 -18.72
CA SER A 193 3.44 -18.31 -19.74
C SER A 193 2.12 -18.16 -20.48
N THR A 194 1.64 -16.92 -20.54
CA THR A 194 0.58 -16.47 -21.44
C THR A 194 1.22 -15.58 -22.50
N PRO A 195 0.54 -15.25 -23.62
CA PRO A 195 1.10 -14.36 -24.64
C PRO A 195 1.53 -12.97 -24.12
N PHE A 196 1.00 -12.53 -22.97
CA PHE A 196 1.20 -11.19 -22.44
C PHE A 196 1.81 -11.16 -21.04
N TYR A 197 1.89 -12.30 -20.35
CA TYR A 197 2.28 -12.35 -18.96
C TYR A 197 2.88 -13.71 -18.58
N SER A 198 3.89 -13.71 -17.71
CA SER A 198 4.62 -14.92 -17.36
C SER A 198 4.95 -14.95 -15.89
N SER A 199 5.24 -16.15 -15.39
CA SER A 199 5.76 -16.36 -14.04
C SER A 199 7.01 -15.53 -13.74
N VAL A 200 7.90 -15.32 -14.73
CA VAL A 200 9.09 -14.46 -14.58
C VAL A 200 8.71 -13.01 -14.36
N MET A 201 7.76 -12.48 -15.16
CA MET A 201 7.25 -11.12 -14.97
C MET A 201 6.58 -10.96 -13.59
N ALA A 202 5.78 -11.95 -13.19
CA ALA A 202 5.12 -11.96 -11.88
C ALA A 202 6.12 -11.89 -10.71
N ARG A 203 7.18 -12.69 -10.78
CA ARG A 203 8.26 -12.67 -9.78
C ARG A 203 8.98 -11.33 -9.75
N SER A 204 9.31 -10.77 -10.92
CA SER A 204 9.99 -9.47 -11.03
C SER A 204 9.16 -8.35 -10.37
N VAL A 205 7.84 -8.33 -10.62
CA VAL A 205 6.91 -7.39 -9.98
C VAL A 205 6.92 -7.53 -8.46
N CYS A 206 6.83 -8.76 -7.95
CA CYS A 206 6.88 -9.05 -6.52
C CYS A 206 8.21 -8.63 -5.88
N ILE A 207 9.35 -8.98 -6.48
CA ILE A 207 10.68 -8.62 -5.99
C ILE A 207 10.83 -7.10 -5.96
N GLY A 208 10.38 -6.40 -7.01
CA GLY A 208 10.39 -4.94 -7.07
C GLY A 208 9.61 -4.30 -5.91
N ALA A 209 8.36 -4.73 -5.71
CA ALA A 209 7.50 -4.25 -4.63
C ALA A 209 8.04 -4.59 -3.23
N ALA A 210 8.63 -5.79 -3.07
CA ALA A 210 9.24 -6.22 -1.81
C ALA A 210 10.48 -5.38 -1.47
N ARG A 211 11.37 -5.18 -2.44
CA ARG A 211 12.55 -4.33 -2.31
C ARG A 211 12.18 -2.92 -1.91
N GLU A 212 11.26 -2.29 -2.63
CA GLU A 212 10.84 -0.92 -2.32
C GLU A 212 10.20 -0.81 -0.93
N THR A 213 9.38 -1.79 -0.54
CA THR A 213 8.81 -1.86 0.82
C THR A 213 9.89 -1.91 1.90
N ILE A 214 10.89 -2.79 1.75
CA ILE A 214 11.99 -2.92 2.70
C ILE A 214 12.78 -1.60 2.78
N LEU A 215 13.16 -1.02 1.64
CA LEU A 215 13.94 0.22 1.61
C LEU A 215 13.18 1.40 2.23
N LEU A 216 11.88 1.56 1.93
CA LEU A 216 11.05 2.63 2.48
C LEU A 216 10.91 2.50 4.00
N VAL A 217 10.62 1.30 4.50
CA VAL A 217 10.46 1.09 5.95
C VAL A 217 11.80 1.21 6.67
N HIS A 218 12.89 0.67 6.10
CA HIS A 218 14.24 0.77 6.68
C HIS A 218 14.63 2.23 6.90
N LYS A 219 14.47 3.06 5.86
CA LYS A 219 14.71 4.51 5.93
C LYS A 219 13.82 5.22 6.95
N VAL A 220 12.55 4.87 7.04
CA VAL A 220 11.61 5.55 7.97
C VAL A 220 11.92 5.21 9.43
N LEU A 221 12.42 4.00 9.70
CA LEU A 221 12.80 3.57 11.04
C LEU A 221 14.16 4.12 11.52
N GLU A 222 14.85 4.93 10.71
CA GLU A 222 15.92 5.80 11.21
C GLU A 222 15.40 6.78 12.28
N ASP A 223 14.12 7.15 12.21
CA ASP A 223 13.41 7.96 13.21
C ASP A 223 12.40 7.09 13.98
N PRO A 224 12.68 6.72 15.25
CA PRO A 224 11.77 5.91 16.07
C PRO A 224 10.37 6.51 16.24
N CYS A 225 10.21 7.83 16.13
CA CYS A 225 8.92 8.49 16.26
C CYS A 225 7.98 8.21 15.07
N LYS A 226 8.51 7.72 13.95
CA LYS A 226 7.73 7.45 12.73
C LYS A 226 7.22 6.02 12.64
N GLN A 227 7.50 5.17 13.63
CA GLN A 227 7.05 3.78 13.61
C GLN A 227 5.52 3.64 13.67
N ARG A 228 4.98 2.69 12.88
CA ARG A 228 3.57 2.26 12.91
C ARG A 228 3.44 0.74 13.00
N SER A 229 2.28 0.28 13.46
CA SER A 229 1.96 -1.16 13.59
C SER A 229 1.72 -1.85 12.25
N CYS A 230 1.15 -1.16 11.26
CA CYS A 230 0.87 -1.73 9.93
C CYS A 230 2.14 -2.12 9.15
N TYR A 231 3.30 -1.58 9.50
CA TYR A 231 4.56 -1.91 8.83
C TYR A 231 4.95 -3.37 9.01
N TYR A 232 4.57 -4.00 10.12
CA TYR A 232 4.96 -5.37 10.43
C TYR A 232 4.51 -6.36 9.34
N HIS A 233 3.22 -6.37 8.97
CA HIS A 233 2.69 -7.31 7.98
C HIS A 233 3.28 -7.06 6.59
N ARG A 234 3.45 -5.78 6.22
CA ARG A 234 4.01 -5.38 4.92
C ARG A 234 5.47 -5.83 4.78
N VAL A 235 6.29 -5.62 5.81
CA VAL A 235 7.69 -6.06 5.83
C VAL A 235 7.78 -7.57 5.87
N LEU A 236 6.92 -8.25 6.65
CA LEU A 236 6.88 -9.71 6.69
C LEU A 236 6.58 -10.31 5.30
N ALA A 237 5.55 -9.80 4.62
CA ALA A 237 5.20 -10.23 3.27
C ALA A 237 6.34 -9.99 2.27
N ALA A 238 6.95 -8.79 2.29
CA ALA A 238 8.09 -8.46 1.44
C ALA A 238 9.28 -9.39 1.71
N THR A 239 9.59 -9.63 2.97
CA THR A 239 10.74 -10.46 3.37
C THR A 239 10.57 -11.91 2.93
N LEU A 240 9.36 -12.47 3.06
CA LEU A 240 9.06 -13.82 2.57
C LEU A 240 9.29 -13.95 1.05
N VAL A 241 8.91 -12.91 0.29
CA VAL A 241 9.16 -12.87 -1.17
C VAL A 241 10.65 -12.79 -1.48
N VAL A 242 11.41 -11.90 -0.83
CA VAL A 242 12.86 -11.78 -1.05
C VAL A 242 13.57 -13.08 -0.73
N ILE A 243 13.22 -13.74 0.38
CA ILE A 243 13.82 -15.02 0.77
C ILE A 243 13.49 -16.11 -0.25
N ALA A 244 12.22 -16.25 -0.63
CA ALA A 244 11.80 -17.25 -1.62
C ALA A 244 12.54 -17.06 -2.95
N SER A 245 12.68 -15.81 -3.41
CA SER A 245 13.46 -15.49 -4.61
C SER A 245 14.95 -15.76 -4.44
N ALA A 246 15.52 -15.48 -3.27
CA ALA A 246 16.95 -15.68 -3.03
C ALA A 246 17.34 -17.16 -3.16
N PHE A 247 16.48 -18.10 -2.72
CA PHE A 247 16.72 -19.53 -2.88
C PHE A 247 16.79 -19.98 -4.35
N ASP A 248 16.08 -19.29 -5.25
CA ASP A 248 16.05 -19.60 -6.68
C ASP A 248 17.13 -18.85 -7.48
N SER A 249 17.70 -17.77 -6.93
CA SER A 249 18.66 -16.89 -7.63
C SER A 249 20.12 -17.35 -7.49
N SER A 250 20.97 -16.91 -8.42
CA SER A 250 22.41 -17.14 -8.42
C SER A 250 23.21 -15.85 -8.68
N GLY A 251 24.51 -15.85 -8.39
CA GLY A 251 25.40 -14.72 -8.64
C GLY A 251 25.04 -13.42 -7.91
N ASP A 252 25.17 -12.28 -8.59
CA ASP A 252 24.96 -10.94 -8.01
C ASP A 252 23.53 -10.69 -7.52
N GLU A 253 22.53 -11.28 -8.18
CA GLU A 253 21.13 -11.16 -7.74
C GLU A 253 20.94 -11.78 -6.36
N ARG A 254 21.57 -12.94 -6.12
CA ARG A 254 21.55 -13.62 -4.83
C ARG A 254 22.17 -12.77 -3.73
N ILE A 255 23.26 -12.06 -4.02
CA ILE A 255 23.92 -11.15 -3.07
C ILE A 255 23.00 -9.97 -2.72
N ASN A 256 22.44 -9.30 -3.74
CA ASN A 256 21.53 -8.16 -3.56
C ASN A 256 20.30 -8.53 -2.73
N LEU A 257 19.71 -9.71 -2.94
CA LEU A 257 18.58 -10.20 -2.14
C LEU A 257 19.02 -10.53 -0.70
N GLY A 258 20.24 -11.03 -0.50
CA GLY A 258 20.84 -11.24 0.83
C GLY A 258 20.99 -9.95 1.64
N ASP A 259 21.39 -8.86 0.99
CA ASP A 259 21.48 -7.53 1.63
C ASP A 259 20.09 -7.02 2.04
N LEU A 260 19.08 -7.22 1.19
CA LEU A 260 17.68 -6.88 1.52
C LEU A 260 17.14 -7.71 2.70
N CYS A 261 17.48 -9.00 2.76
CA CYS A 261 17.16 -9.84 3.92
C CYS A 261 17.80 -9.28 5.19
N SER A 262 19.05 -8.84 5.12
CA SER A 262 19.75 -8.23 6.27
C SER A 262 19.09 -6.92 6.73
N GLN A 263 18.71 -6.05 5.80
CA GLN A 263 17.95 -4.83 6.10
C GLN A 263 16.58 -5.15 6.74
N SER A 264 15.89 -6.20 6.28
CA SER A 264 14.63 -6.63 6.88
C SER A 264 14.80 -7.13 8.32
N ALA A 265 15.90 -7.83 8.63
CA ALA A 265 16.23 -8.25 9.99
C ALA A 265 16.48 -7.03 10.89
N GLU A 266 17.19 -6.02 10.39
CA GLU A 266 17.41 -4.76 11.10
C GLU A 266 16.09 -4.05 11.39
N ILE A 267 15.19 -3.96 10.40
CA ILE A 267 13.83 -3.43 10.58
C ILE A 267 13.13 -4.16 11.72
N PHE A 268 13.07 -5.50 11.71
CA PHE A 268 12.40 -6.26 12.76
C PHE A 268 13.03 -6.04 14.13
N SER A 269 14.34 -5.85 14.22
CA SER A 269 15.01 -5.55 15.49
C SER A 269 14.66 -4.17 16.07
N ARG A 270 14.31 -3.21 15.19
CA ARG A 270 13.92 -1.84 15.57
C ARG A 270 12.41 -1.71 15.84
N MET A 271 11.59 -2.60 15.31
CA MET A 271 10.14 -2.52 15.45
C MET A 271 9.67 -2.80 16.90
N ARG A 272 8.86 -1.88 17.44
CA ARG A 272 8.09 -1.98 18.70
C ARG A 272 6.66 -2.56 18.62
N PHE A 273 6.10 -2.78 17.42
CA PHE A 273 4.71 -3.20 17.24
C PHE A 273 4.63 -4.51 16.45
N GLY A 274 3.55 -5.28 16.63
CA GLY A 274 3.36 -6.57 15.99
C GLY A 274 4.08 -7.70 16.75
N CYS A 275 4.65 -8.67 16.02
CA CYS A 275 5.48 -9.74 16.58
C CYS A 275 6.94 -9.67 16.06
N PRO A 276 7.66 -8.56 16.30
CA PRO A 276 8.97 -8.29 15.73
C PRO A 276 10.01 -9.36 16.10
N ALA A 277 9.97 -9.88 17.33
CA ALA A 277 10.86 -10.96 17.76
C ALA A 277 10.70 -12.24 16.91
N LYS A 278 9.45 -12.66 16.65
CA LYS A 278 9.16 -13.81 15.78
C LYS A 278 9.55 -13.54 14.33
N GLY A 279 9.31 -12.33 13.84
CA GLY A 279 9.75 -11.90 12.51
C GLY A 279 11.28 -12.00 12.37
N LEU A 280 12.01 -11.44 13.34
CA LEU A 280 13.46 -11.50 13.38
C LEU A 280 14.00 -12.93 13.46
N GLU A 281 13.41 -13.77 14.30
CA GLU A 281 13.76 -15.19 14.42
C GLU A 281 13.58 -15.92 13.09
N LEU A 282 12.42 -15.74 12.44
CA LEU A 282 12.12 -16.30 11.13
C LEU A 282 13.16 -15.87 10.09
N VAL A 283 13.46 -14.57 10.00
CA VAL A 283 14.43 -14.04 9.04
C VAL A 283 15.83 -14.58 9.30
N ARG A 284 16.27 -14.63 10.56
CA ARG A 284 17.58 -15.19 10.92
C ARG A 284 17.69 -16.67 10.58
N MET A 285 16.67 -17.45 10.92
CA MET A 285 16.61 -18.87 10.57
C MET A 285 16.71 -19.07 9.06
N LEU A 286 15.96 -18.29 8.28
CA LEU A 286 15.94 -18.39 6.83
C LEU A 286 17.26 -17.91 6.18
N ILE A 287 17.87 -16.84 6.69
CA ILE A 287 19.22 -16.40 6.27
C ILE A 287 20.24 -17.50 6.55
N HIS A 288 20.16 -18.15 7.71
CA HIS A 288 21.08 -19.24 8.05
C HIS A 288 20.93 -20.43 7.11
N LEU A 289 19.69 -20.86 6.83
CA LEU A 289 19.41 -21.92 5.85
C LEU A 289 19.94 -21.56 4.45
N PHE A 290 19.81 -20.31 4.06
CA PHE A 290 20.32 -19.79 2.80
C PHE A 290 21.86 -19.77 2.71
N GLN A 291 22.55 -19.53 3.82
CA GLN A 291 24.01 -19.62 3.90
C GLN A 291 24.49 -21.07 3.85
N LEU A 292 23.79 -21.98 4.53
CA LEU A 292 24.10 -23.41 4.51
C LEU A 292 23.95 -24.00 3.11
N SER A 293 22.86 -23.67 2.39
CA SER A 293 22.68 -24.14 1.01
C SER A 293 23.76 -23.64 0.05
N HIS A 294 24.37 -22.49 0.33
CA HIS A 294 25.50 -21.99 -0.46
C HIS A 294 26.78 -22.80 -0.24
N ALA A 295 27.07 -23.13 1.03
CA ALA A 295 28.24 -23.93 1.39
C ALA A 295 28.17 -25.36 0.82
N GLU A 296 26.98 -25.96 0.80
CA GLU A 296 26.75 -27.28 0.19
C GLU A 296 27.00 -27.26 -1.33
N ILE A 297 26.52 -26.24 -2.05
CA ILE A 297 26.74 -26.10 -3.51
C ILE A 297 28.23 -25.95 -3.83
N GLN A 298 28.97 -25.14 -3.05
CA GLN A 298 30.42 -24.97 -3.24
C GLN A 298 31.24 -26.22 -2.91
N SER A 299 30.76 -27.09 -2.02
CA SER A 299 31.45 -28.34 -1.65
C SER A 299 31.28 -29.47 -2.67
N VAL A 300 30.30 -29.37 -3.57
CA VAL A 300 30.01 -30.37 -4.63
C VAL A 300 30.70 -30.04 -5.96
N GLU A 301 31.19 -28.81 -6.13
CA GLU A 301 31.96 -28.36 -7.31
C GLU A 301 33.49 -28.60 -7.20
N ILE A 302 33.95 -29.41 -6.24
CA ILE A 302 35.35 -29.83 -6.03
C ILE A 302 35.48 -31.33 -6.28
#